data_AF-A0A969YDM3-F1
#
_entry.id   AF-A0A969YDM3-F1
#
_cell.length_a   1.000
_cell.length_b   1.000
_cell.length_c   1.000
_cell.angle_alpha   90.00
_cell.angle_beta   90.00
_cell.angle_gamma   90.00
#
_symmetry.space_group_name_H-M   'P 1'
#
loop_
_entity.id
_entity.type
_entity.pdbx_description
1 polymer ?
#
loop_
_entity_poly.entity_id
_entity_poly.type
_entity_poly.pdbx_seq_one_letter_code
_entity_poly.pdbx_strand_id
1 'polypeptide(L)'
;MYRKMMSLLLALALVCACLPALAATGSKTTDDLTTTTDTSDEAIIVVKPQLTETAQGALNDLSAAVTGGGSAASYFPADVQSQIGAKLPAGTTTDDLKLSELISLGAYNLDGAGDTIVSTIGFATEYTDGQTVAVVFGYKDASGNMVWTTLDAVVVNGMLKITFPVDLLKLAGSDAVLAVLSN
;
A
#
# COMPACT_ATOMS: atom_id res chain seq x y z
N MET A 1 -62.07 -9.65 -26.06
CA MET A 1 -60.85 -9.54 -26.88
C MET A 1 -60.56 -8.06 -27.16
N TYR A 2 -59.90 -7.36 -26.23
CA TYR A 2 -59.38 -5.99 -26.42
C TYR A 2 -58.27 -5.74 -25.39
N ARG A 3 -57.08 -6.30 -25.63
CA ARG A 3 -55.86 -6.05 -24.83
C ARG A 3 -54.56 -6.12 -25.64
N LYS A 4 -54.65 -6.11 -26.98
CA LYS A 4 -53.51 -6.35 -27.89
C LYS A 4 -52.96 -5.10 -28.61
N MET A 5 -53.33 -3.88 -28.21
CA MET A 5 -52.86 -2.67 -28.90
C MET A 5 -52.40 -1.59 -27.92
N MET A 6 -51.32 -1.82 -27.16
CA MET A 6 -50.70 -0.70 -26.42
C MET A 6 -49.25 -0.92 -25.93
N SER A 7 -48.42 -1.74 -26.58
CA SER A 7 -47.00 -1.83 -26.15
C SER A 7 -45.99 -1.94 -27.29
N LEU A 8 -46.45 -1.68 -28.51
CA LEU A 8 -45.60 -1.44 -29.68
C LEU A 8 -45.13 0.03 -29.65
N LEU A 9 -44.36 0.44 -28.65
CA LEU A 9 -43.76 1.80 -28.59
C LEU A 9 -42.61 1.95 -27.56
N LEU A 10 -41.96 0.86 -27.16
CA LEU A 10 -40.80 0.91 -26.25
C LEU A 10 -39.64 0.02 -26.74
N ALA A 11 -39.34 0.10 -28.04
CA ALA A 11 -38.26 -0.67 -28.67
C ALA A 11 -37.26 0.23 -29.43
N LEU A 12 -37.24 1.54 -29.16
CA LEU A 12 -36.41 2.48 -29.92
C LEU A 12 -35.89 3.66 -29.08
N ALA A 13 -35.12 3.35 -28.04
CA ALA A 13 -34.15 4.22 -27.37
C ALA A 13 -33.48 3.30 -26.33
N LEU A 14 -32.23 2.88 -26.46
CA LEU A 14 -31.06 3.73 -26.45
C LEU A 14 -29.87 2.85 -26.84
N VAL A 15 -29.26 3.16 -27.98
CA VAL A 15 -28.01 2.56 -28.46
C VAL A 15 -26.83 3.31 -27.81
N CYS A 16 -25.73 2.59 -27.57
CA CYS A 16 -24.38 3.09 -27.31
C CYS A 16 -24.14 3.93 -26.04
N ALA A 17 -23.69 3.25 -24.99
CA ALA A 17 -22.54 3.69 -24.23
C ALA A 17 -21.77 2.45 -23.72
N CYS A 18 -20.94 1.85 -24.58
CA CYS A 18 -19.86 0.99 -24.12
C CYS A 18 -18.81 1.89 -23.46
N LEU A 19 -18.99 2.19 -22.17
CA LEU A 19 -17.90 2.62 -21.32
C LEU A 19 -17.04 1.37 -21.06
N PRO A 20 -15.71 1.40 -21.23
CA PRO A 20 -14.90 0.41 -20.57
C PRO A 20 -15.15 0.61 -19.07
N ALA A 21 -15.75 -0.39 -18.44
CA ALA A 21 -15.69 -0.51 -17.00
C ALA A 21 -14.19 -0.54 -16.66
N LEU A 22 -13.62 0.59 -16.26
CA LEU A 22 -12.41 0.59 -15.48
C LEU A 22 -12.80 -0.21 -14.23
N ALA A 23 -12.38 -1.47 -14.23
CA ALA A 23 -12.32 -2.26 -13.03
C ALA A 23 -11.41 -1.49 -12.07
N ALA A 24 -12.03 -0.66 -11.22
CA ALA A 24 -11.44 -0.30 -9.96
C ALA A 24 -11.26 -1.63 -9.22
N THR A 25 -10.08 -2.21 -9.35
CA THR A 25 -9.65 -3.32 -8.51
C THR A 25 -9.67 -2.78 -7.09
N GLY A 26 -10.75 -3.09 -6.36
CA GLY A 26 -10.86 -2.77 -4.95
C GLY A 26 -9.65 -3.34 -4.21
N SER A 27 -9.09 -2.53 -3.31
CA SER A 27 -8.04 -2.94 -2.38
C SER A 27 -8.44 -4.26 -1.71
N LYS A 28 -7.69 -5.34 -1.96
CA LYS A 28 -7.96 -6.70 -1.45
C LYS A 28 -7.44 -6.92 -0.01
N THR A 29 -7.23 -5.86 0.75
CA THR A 29 -6.25 -5.86 1.84
C THR A 29 -6.75 -6.34 3.21
N THR A 30 -7.80 -7.17 3.31
CA THR A 30 -8.37 -7.45 4.65
C THR A 30 -8.67 -8.90 4.98
N ASP A 31 -8.90 -9.80 4.01
CA ASP A 31 -9.43 -11.14 4.34
C ASP A 31 -8.41 -12.29 4.28
N ASP A 32 -7.19 -12.08 3.77
CA ASP A 32 -6.25 -13.20 3.56
C ASP A 32 -4.81 -12.89 3.96
N LEU A 33 -4.61 -12.36 5.17
CA LEU A 33 -3.28 -12.17 5.72
C LEU A 33 -2.79 -13.46 6.40
N THR A 34 -2.06 -14.29 5.66
CA THR A 34 -1.36 -15.47 6.18
C THR A 34 0.11 -15.16 6.53
N THR A 35 0.35 -14.98 7.84
CA THR A 35 1.46 -15.58 8.63
C THR A 35 2.89 -15.00 8.65
N THR A 36 3.38 -14.86 9.91
CA THR A 36 4.74 -14.98 10.52
C THR A 36 5.91 -14.07 10.13
N THR A 37 6.50 -13.46 11.16
CA THR A 37 7.88 -12.94 11.19
C THR A 37 8.69 -13.65 12.27
N ASP A 38 9.86 -14.18 11.87
CA ASP A 38 10.92 -14.59 12.80
C ASP A 38 11.44 -13.35 13.52
N THR A 39 11.28 -13.38 14.84
CA THR A 39 11.70 -12.39 15.83
C THR A 39 13.15 -12.66 16.21
N SER A 40 14.02 -11.66 16.30
CA SER A 40 15.19 -11.79 17.19
C SER A 40 14.63 -11.91 18.60
N ASP A 41 14.75 -13.07 19.25
CA ASP A 41 14.17 -13.62 20.51
C ASP A 41 13.10 -12.83 21.33
N GLU A 42 13.00 -11.50 21.26
CA GLU A 42 11.99 -10.67 21.94
C GLU A 42 11.27 -9.62 21.05
N ALA A 43 11.86 -9.08 19.97
CA ALA A 43 11.32 -7.93 19.21
C ALA A 43 10.30 -8.27 18.10
N ILE A 44 9.07 -7.75 18.20
CA ILE A 44 7.93 -8.20 17.39
C ILE A 44 7.45 -7.09 16.46
N ILE A 45 7.34 -7.40 15.17
CA ILE A 45 6.59 -6.60 14.18
C ILE A 45 5.26 -7.31 13.88
N VAL A 46 4.16 -6.63 14.13
CA VAL A 46 2.80 -7.14 13.95
C VAL A 46 2.13 -6.41 12.78
N VAL A 47 1.67 -7.16 11.79
CA VAL A 47 0.70 -6.63 10.82
C VAL A 47 -0.69 -6.68 11.44
N LYS A 48 -1.38 -5.55 11.46
CA LYS A 48 -2.73 -5.47 12.03
C LYS A 48 -3.76 -6.00 11.05
N PRO A 49 -4.81 -6.69 11.53
CA PRO A 49 -5.84 -7.27 10.67
C PRO A 49 -6.76 -6.22 10.01
N GLN A 50 -6.72 -4.97 10.49
CA GLN A 50 -7.51 -3.86 9.97
C GLN A 50 -6.65 -2.61 9.92
N LEU A 51 -6.97 -1.72 9.00
CA LEU A 51 -6.33 -0.41 8.95
C LEU A 51 -6.66 0.39 10.21
N THR A 52 -5.64 1.01 10.79
CA THR A 52 -5.81 2.02 11.83
C THR A 52 -6.37 3.30 11.22
N GLU A 53 -6.85 4.21 12.06
CA GLU A 53 -7.28 5.54 11.58
C GLU A 53 -6.16 6.27 10.83
N THR A 54 -4.91 6.15 11.29
CA THR A 54 -3.74 6.72 10.62
C THR A 54 -3.54 6.13 9.22
N ALA A 55 -3.60 4.80 9.09
CA ALA A 55 -3.44 4.15 7.79
C ALA A 55 -4.64 4.40 6.86
N GLN A 56 -5.86 4.41 7.39
CA GLN A 56 -7.06 4.71 6.63
C GLN A 56 -7.06 6.16 6.12
N GLY A 57 -6.60 7.12 6.94
CA GLY A 57 -6.39 8.50 6.51
C GLY A 57 -5.38 8.60 5.37
N ALA A 58 -4.22 7.96 5.51
CA ALA A 58 -3.21 7.91 4.45
C ALA A 58 -3.74 7.29 3.15
N LEU A 59 -4.51 6.20 3.25
CA LEU A 59 -5.14 5.58 2.08
C LEU A 59 -6.13 6.51 1.39
N ASN A 60 -6.94 7.24 2.16
CA ASN A 60 -7.90 8.19 1.62
C ASN A 60 -7.20 9.35 0.90
N ASP A 61 -6.16 9.92 1.51
CA ASP A 61 -5.39 11.03 0.93
C ASP A 61 -4.64 10.60 -0.34
N LEU A 62 -4.02 9.42 -0.32
CA LEU A 62 -3.36 8.87 -1.48
C LEU A 62 -4.36 8.61 -2.61
N SER A 63 -5.53 8.03 -2.29
CA SER A 63 -6.60 7.79 -3.27
C SER A 63 -7.12 9.10 -3.87
N ALA A 64 -7.22 10.16 -3.07
CA ALA A 64 -7.60 11.49 -3.54
C ALA A 64 -6.53 12.10 -4.48
N ALA A 65 -5.24 11.95 -4.15
CA ALA A 65 -4.14 12.40 -5.01
C ALA A 65 -4.17 11.70 -6.38
N VAL A 66 -4.38 10.38 -6.40
CA VAL A 66 -4.49 9.60 -7.64
C VAL A 66 -5.72 10.01 -8.45
N THR A 67 -6.88 10.17 -7.79
CA THR A 67 -8.12 10.61 -8.46
C THR A 67 -8.00 12.03 -9.01
N GLY A 68 -7.19 12.87 -8.38
CA GLY A 68 -6.85 14.22 -8.85
C GLY A 68 -5.89 14.26 -10.05
N GLY A 69 -5.47 13.09 -10.56
CA GLY A 69 -4.57 12.97 -11.71
C GLY A 69 -3.09 12.86 -11.34
N GLY A 70 -2.75 12.75 -10.06
CA GLY A 70 -1.39 12.44 -9.60
C GLY A 70 -1.07 10.95 -9.69
N SER A 71 0.22 10.61 -9.55
CA SER A 71 0.68 9.23 -9.33
C SER A 71 0.60 8.85 -7.85
N ALA A 72 0.65 7.56 -7.52
CA ALA A 72 0.70 7.14 -6.12
C ALA A 72 1.95 7.68 -5.40
N ALA A 73 3.08 7.77 -6.12
CA ALA A 73 4.30 8.36 -5.60
C ALA A 73 4.16 9.87 -5.29
N SER A 74 3.35 10.60 -6.07
CA SER A 74 3.17 12.05 -5.91
C SER A 74 2.51 12.46 -4.59
N TYR A 75 1.86 11.53 -3.88
CA TYR A 75 1.31 11.76 -2.54
C TYR A 75 2.42 12.02 -1.49
N PHE A 76 3.57 11.39 -1.64
CA PHE A 76 4.65 11.49 -0.65
C PHE A 76 5.40 12.82 -0.76
N PRO A 77 6.06 13.28 0.32
CA PRO A 77 6.96 14.45 0.26
C PRO A 77 8.05 14.32 -0.81
N ALA A 78 8.52 15.45 -1.35
CA ALA A 78 9.45 15.47 -2.49
C ALA A 78 10.79 14.75 -2.22
N ASP A 79 11.27 14.78 -0.98
CA ASP A 79 12.46 14.03 -0.57
C ASP A 79 12.21 12.52 -0.58
N VAL A 80 11.02 12.07 -0.18
CA VAL A 80 10.61 10.66 -0.24
C VAL A 80 10.41 10.22 -1.70
N GLN A 81 9.82 11.06 -2.55
CA GLN A 81 9.74 10.81 -3.99
C GLN A 81 11.13 10.61 -4.61
N SER A 82 12.09 11.45 -4.21
CA SER A 82 13.48 11.33 -4.65
C SER A 82 14.14 10.02 -4.18
N GLN A 83 13.90 9.61 -2.93
CA GLN A 83 14.38 8.33 -2.40
C GLN A 83 13.76 7.13 -3.12
N ILE A 84 12.46 7.19 -3.44
CA ILE A 84 11.77 6.17 -4.24
C ILE A 84 12.44 6.08 -5.60
N GLY A 85 12.59 7.20 -6.31
CA GLY A 85 13.20 7.23 -7.64
C GLY A 85 14.62 6.68 -7.67
N ALA A 86 15.42 6.92 -6.63
CA ALA A 86 16.78 6.40 -6.50
C ALA A 86 16.85 4.86 -6.36
N LYS A 87 15.75 4.21 -5.95
CA LYS A 87 15.66 2.74 -5.81
C LYS A 87 15.13 2.06 -7.07
N LEU A 88 14.60 2.82 -8.04
CA LEU A 88 14.01 2.26 -9.25
C LEU A 88 15.08 1.88 -10.29
N PRO A 89 14.79 0.91 -11.18
CA PRO A 89 15.65 0.61 -12.31
C PRO A 89 15.82 1.84 -13.22
N ALA A 90 16.96 1.90 -13.90
CA ALA A 90 17.23 2.98 -14.84
C ALA A 90 16.13 3.07 -15.92
N GLY A 91 15.56 4.26 -16.11
CA GLY A 91 14.50 4.53 -17.08
C GLY A 91 13.08 4.31 -16.57
N THR A 92 12.88 3.85 -15.33
CA THR A 92 11.56 3.82 -14.68
C THR A 92 11.27 5.15 -14.01
N THR A 93 10.08 5.72 -14.24
CA THR A 93 9.61 6.92 -13.53
C THR A 93 8.82 6.54 -12.30
N THR A 94 8.87 7.38 -11.26
CA THR A 94 8.02 7.25 -10.08
C THR A 94 6.54 7.39 -10.40
N ASP A 95 6.20 8.01 -11.54
CA ASP A 95 4.81 8.20 -11.97
C ASP A 95 4.13 6.92 -12.45
N ASP A 96 4.91 5.91 -12.86
CA ASP A 96 4.37 4.63 -13.29
C ASP A 96 3.95 3.76 -12.09
N LEU A 97 4.47 4.07 -10.90
CA LEU A 97 4.23 3.31 -9.69
C LEU A 97 2.78 3.46 -9.22
N LYS A 98 2.18 2.32 -8.90
CA LYS A 98 0.85 2.21 -8.30
C LYS A 98 0.98 1.80 -6.84
N LEU A 99 0.00 2.18 -6.03
CA LEU A 99 -0.14 1.61 -4.70
C LEU A 99 -0.62 0.16 -4.84
N SER A 100 0.22 -0.77 -4.42
CA SER A 100 -0.07 -2.20 -4.44
C SER A 100 -0.62 -2.68 -3.11
N GLU A 101 -0.02 -2.20 -2.01
CA GLU A 101 -0.40 -2.58 -0.66
C GLU A 101 -0.32 -1.36 0.27
N LEU A 102 -1.27 -1.25 1.20
CA LEU A 102 -1.19 -0.33 2.33
C LEU A 102 -1.71 -1.06 3.56
N ILE A 103 -0.85 -1.22 4.57
CA ILE A 103 -1.16 -1.97 5.79
C ILE A 103 -0.82 -1.15 7.03
N SER A 104 -1.41 -1.54 8.15
CA SER A 104 -1.03 -1.03 9.47
C SER A 104 -0.08 -2.00 10.17
N LEU A 105 0.97 -1.44 10.74
CA LEU A 105 1.98 -2.16 11.51
C LEU A 105 1.97 -1.70 12.97
N GLY A 106 2.40 -2.57 13.87
CA GLY A 106 2.79 -2.22 15.23
C GLY A 106 4.10 -2.90 15.60
N ALA A 107 4.96 -2.20 16.34
CA ALA A 107 6.23 -2.73 16.81
C ALA A 107 6.26 -2.79 18.35
N TYR A 108 6.75 -3.90 18.89
CA TYR A 108 6.74 -4.20 20.32
C TYR A 108 8.05 -4.84 20.76
N ASN A 109 8.37 -4.72 22.05
CA ASN A 109 9.53 -5.37 22.67
C ASN A 109 10.86 -5.10 21.93
N LEU A 110 11.06 -3.84 21.52
CA LEU A 110 12.26 -3.43 20.77
C LEU A 110 13.51 -3.26 21.67
N ASP A 111 13.36 -3.49 22.97
CA ASP A 111 14.47 -3.44 23.92
C ASP A 111 15.41 -4.61 23.66
N GLY A 112 16.72 -4.33 23.59
CA GLY A 112 17.70 -5.36 23.25
C GLY A 112 17.74 -5.75 21.76
N ALA A 113 16.84 -5.23 20.93
CA ALA A 113 16.98 -5.34 19.48
C ALA A 113 18.26 -4.60 19.02
N GLY A 114 18.93 -5.13 18.00
CA GLY A 114 20.06 -4.44 17.35
C GLY A 114 19.61 -3.20 16.58
N ASP A 115 20.44 -2.72 15.65
CA ASP A 115 20.12 -1.49 14.90
C ASP A 115 18.98 -1.67 13.90
N THR A 116 18.77 -2.90 13.42
CA THR A 116 17.76 -3.24 12.43
C THR A 116 17.06 -4.55 12.74
N ILE A 117 15.77 -4.62 12.41
CA ILE A 117 14.99 -5.86 12.37
C ILE A 117 14.65 -6.16 10.92
N VAL A 118 14.88 -7.41 10.51
CA VAL A 118 14.49 -7.87 9.17
C VAL A 118 13.24 -8.72 9.29
N SER A 119 12.22 -8.42 8.50
CA SER A 119 10.95 -9.12 8.52
C SER A 119 10.49 -9.45 7.12
N THR A 120 9.98 -10.66 6.95
CA THR A 120 9.40 -11.13 5.69
C THR A 120 7.89 -11.06 5.81
N ILE A 121 7.23 -10.35 4.89
CA ILE A 121 5.79 -10.14 4.90
C ILE A 121 5.20 -10.66 3.57
N GLY A 122 4.22 -11.55 3.68
CA GLY A 122 3.39 -12.01 2.58
C GLY A 122 2.22 -11.05 2.32
N PHE A 123 1.88 -10.87 1.05
CA PHE A 123 0.76 -10.04 0.61
C PHE A 123 -0.10 -10.80 -0.39
N ALA A 124 -1.34 -10.35 -0.58
CA ALA A 124 -2.22 -10.89 -1.60
C ALA A 124 -1.77 -10.50 -3.02
N THR A 125 -1.08 -9.36 -3.17
CA THR A 125 -0.38 -9.04 -4.40
C THR A 125 0.75 -10.03 -4.63
N GLU A 126 0.73 -10.70 -5.79
CA GLU A 126 1.81 -11.58 -6.22
C GLU A 126 3.01 -10.74 -6.66
N TYR A 127 4.14 -10.91 -5.98
CA TYR A 127 5.40 -10.31 -6.38
C TYR A 127 6.30 -11.35 -7.04
N THR A 128 7.08 -10.92 -8.03
CA THR A 128 8.11 -11.77 -8.65
C THR A 128 9.45 -11.56 -7.95
N ASP A 129 10.21 -12.63 -7.72
CA ASP A 129 11.55 -12.52 -7.14
C ASP A 129 12.45 -11.56 -7.92
N GLY A 130 13.10 -10.65 -7.21
CA GLY A 130 13.90 -9.58 -7.80
C GLY A 130 13.11 -8.43 -8.42
N GLN A 131 11.77 -8.45 -8.37
CA GLN A 131 10.95 -7.29 -8.76
C GLN A 131 11.31 -6.09 -7.88
N THR A 132 11.51 -4.94 -8.52
CA THR A 132 11.73 -3.69 -7.80
C THR A 132 10.40 -3.19 -7.25
N VAL A 133 10.38 -2.98 -5.93
CA VAL A 133 9.26 -2.39 -5.19
C VAL A 133 9.79 -1.23 -4.36
N ALA A 134 8.98 -0.19 -4.20
CA ALA A 134 9.28 0.89 -3.27
C ALA A 134 8.45 0.70 -2.00
N VAL A 135 9.14 0.45 -0.89
CA VAL A 135 8.50 0.33 0.42
C VAL A 135 8.66 1.64 1.16
N VAL A 136 7.54 2.24 1.54
CA VAL A 136 7.48 3.51 2.27
C VAL A 136 6.86 3.27 3.63
N PHE A 137 7.59 3.65 4.68
CA PHE A 137 7.16 3.56 6.06
C PHE A 137 6.70 4.93 6.55
N GLY A 138 5.53 4.94 7.17
CA GLY A 138 4.89 6.14 7.70
C GLY A 138 4.53 6.01 9.17
N TYR A 139 4.61 7.12 9.89
CA TYR A 139 4.11 7.22 11.26
C TYR A 139 3.72 8.66 11.56
N LYS A 140 2.92 8.88 12.61
CA LYS A 140 2.62 10.22 13.10
C LYS A 140 3.72 10.69 14.04
N ASP A 141 4.28 11.87 13.78
CA ASP A 141 5.17 12.52 14.73
C ASP A 141 4.41 13.02 15.98
N ALA A 142 5.14 13.59 16.94
CA ALA A 142 4.55 14.13 18.18
C ALA A 142 3.54 15.27 17.94
N SER A 143 3.53 15.88 16.76
CA SER A 143 2.57 16.91 16.35
C SER A 143 1.36 16.34 15.61
N GLY A 144 1.33 15.02 15.37
CA GLY A 144 0.27 14.33 14.65
C GLY A 144 0.43 14.35 13.12
N ASN A 145 1.54 14.85 12.59
CA ASN A 145 1.78 14.90 11.15
C ASN A 145 2.35 13.57 10.66
N MET A 146 1.95 13.15 9.46
CA MET A 146 2.57 12.00 8.81
C MET A 146 4.00 12.32 8.41
N VAL A 147 4.93 11.51 8.90
CA VAL A 147 6.32 11.46 8.46
C VAL A 147 6.50 10.18 7.66
N TRP A 148 7.15 10.29 6.50
CA TRP A 148 7.37 9.20 5.57
C TRP A 148 8.85 9.00 5.31
N THR A 149 9.28 7.75 5.13
CA THR A 149 10.65 7.40 4.75
C THR A 149 10.66 6.11 3.96
N THR A 150 11.64 5.92 3.07
CA THR A 150 11.76 4.66 2.32
C THR A 150 12.52 3.61 3.13
N LEU A 151 12.12 2.34 2.98
CA LEU A 151 12.82 1.20 3.55
C LEU A 151 13.52 0.39 2.47
N ASP A 152 14.58 -0.30 2.86
CA ASP A 152 15.20 -1.32 2.03
C ASP A 152 14.35 -2.59 2.06
N ALA A 153 13.98 -3.06 0.88
CA ALA A 153 13.21 -4.28 0.70
C ALA A 153 13.64 -5.02 -0.55
N VAL A 154 13.52 -6.34 -0.50
CA VAL A 154 13.72 -7.23 -1.65
C VAL A 154 12.61 -8.24 -1.70
N VAL A 155 12.16 -8.58 -2.91
CA VAL A 155 11.20 -9.67 -3.11
C VAL A 155 11.96 -10.99 -3.17
N VAL A 156 11.61 -11.93 -2.27
CA VAL A 156 12.20 -13.27 -2.17
C VAL A 156 11.09 -14.27 -1.90
N ASN A 157 10.99 -15.32 -2.73
CA ASN A 157 9.90 -16.29 -2.74
C ASN A 157 8.51 -15.64 -2.79
N GLY A 158 8.36 -14.58 -3.57
CA GLY A 158 7.11 -13.81 -3.72
C GLY A 158 6.69 -12.99 -2.49
N MET A 159 7.51 -12.94 -1.45
CA MET A 159 7.28 -12.15 -0.24
C MET A 159 8.25 -10.97 -0.15
N LEU A 160 7.87 -9.93 0.57
CA LEU A 160 8.74 -8.78 0.80
C LEU A 160 9.58 -9.00 2.06
N LYS A 161 10.90 -9.13 1.89
CA LYS A 161 11.86 -9.08 2.98
C LYS A 161 12.31 -7.64 3.18
N ILE A 162 11.87 -7.04 4.28
CA ILE A 162 12.03 -5.60 4.58
C ILE A 162 12.99 -5.44 5.76
N THR A 163 13.89 -4.46 5.65
CA THR A 163 14.79 -4.06 6.73
C THR A 163 14.25 -2.82 7.42
N PHE A 164 13.91 -2.96 8.70
CA PHE A 164 13.37 -1.89 9.54
C PHE A 164 14.46 -1.36 10.48
N PRO A 165 14.84 -0.08 10.39
CA PRO A 165 15.64 0.57 11.43
C PRO A 165 14.88 0.58 12.76
N VAL A 166 15.52 0.13 13.84
CA VAL A 166 14.86 0.02 15.16
C VAL A 166 14.48 1.38 15.73
N ASP A 167 15.28 2.42 15.51
CA ASP A 167 14.94 3.79 15.95
C ASP A 167 13.65 4.29 15.28
N LEU A 168 13.44 3.94 14.00
CA LEU A 168 12.22 4.29 13.28
C LEU A 168 11.01 3.53 13.84
N LEU A 169 11.17 2.25 14.16
CA LEU A 169 10.12 1.46 14.81
C LEU A 169 9.77 2.01 16.20
N LYS A 170 10.76 2.48 16.97
CA LYS A 170 10.54 3.13 18.28
C LYS A 170 9.77 4.43 18.15
N LEU A 171 10.06 5.22 17.11
CA LEU A 171 9.33 6.47 16.83
C LEU A 171 7.87 6.21 16.46
N ALA A 172 7.60 5.17 15.67
CA ALA A 172 6.24 4.83 15.26
C ALA A 172 5.43 4.11 16.34
N GLY A 173 6.12 3.35 17.20
CA GLY A 173 5.51 2.54 18.25
C GLY A 173 4.50 1.54 17.67
N SER A 174 3.27 1.60 18.16
CA SER A 174 2.23 0.65 17.79
C SER A 174 1.37 1.09 16.60
N ASP A 175 1.58 2.27 16.00
CA ASP A 175 0.75 2.78 14.89
C ASP A 175 1.62 3.28 13.73
N ALA A 176 2.10 2.34 12.94
CA ALA A 176 2.83 2.59 11.70
C ALA A 176 1.98 2.24 10.49
N VAL A 177 2.31 2.86 9.35
CA VAL A 177 1.74 2.58 8.03
C VAL A 177 2.87 2.07 7.15
N LEU A 178 2.62 0.99 6.42
CA LEU A 178 3.52 0.54 5.37
C LEU A 178 2.77 0.63 4.04
N ALA A 179 3.32 1.40 3.10
CA ALA A 179 2.84 1.46 1.73
C ALA A 179 3.86 0.78 0.82
N VAL A 180 3.38 -0.08 -0.08
CA VAL A 180 4.19 -0.72 -1.11
C VAL A 180 3.74 -0.19 -2.46
N LEU A 181 4.68 0.37 -3.21
CA LEU A 181 4.47 0.81 -4.57
C LEU A 181 5.18 -0.12 -5.55
N SER A 182 4.49 -0.53 -6.62
CA SER A 182 5.07 -1.30 -7.71
C SER A 182 4.39 -0.98 -9.04
N ASN A 183 5.02 -1.39 -10.14
CA ASN A 183 4.45 -1.32 -11.49
C ASN A 183 3.56 -2.53 -11.81
#